data_AF-W2FT92-F1
#
_entry.id   AF-W2FT92-F1
#
_cell.length_a   1.000
_cell.length_b   1.000
_cell.length_c   1.000
_cell.angle_alpha   90.00
_cell.angle_beta   90.00
_cell.angle_gamma   90.00
#
_symmetry.space_group_name_H-M   'P 1'
#
loop_
_entity.id
_entity.type
_entity.pdbx_description
1 polymer ?
#
loop_
_entity_poly.entity_id
_entity_poly.type
_entity_poly.pdbx_seq_one_letter_code
_entity_poly.pdbx_strand_id
1 'polypeptide(L)'
;MTARLVWFQFVDREGVTMTRVDYVLETNVVAFFLDVAYSKVKAQCCWIPELIPADLRAFANEDACTRQQPLDMEEGLGCYGIGTASSVVVEVPKIWIQFVTTDSATAFEGTRAAWLPLREECTVEQLKHAVKREYQDSYMKGILVSELGIYKDSTKMPPLAEKQNWDQVVNKRTVQFWW
;
A
#
# COMPACT_ATOMS: atom_id res chain seq x y z
N MET A 1 -23.92 25.80 -16.96
CA MET A 1 -23.16 25.54 -15.72
C MET A 1 -21.77 25.10 -16.11
N THR A 2 -20.74 25.79 -15.64
CA THR A 2 -19.34 25.41 -15.91
C THR A 2 -19.01 24.25 -14.99
N ALA A 3 -18.59 23.10 -15.54
CA ALA A 3 -18.17 21.98 -14.71
C ALA A 3 -16.90 22.35 -13.95
N ARG A 4 -16.91 22.22 -12.62
CA ARG A 4 -15.75 22.49 -11.78
C ARG A 4 -14.84 21.27 -11.76
N LEU A 5 -13.54 21.54 -11.69
CA LEU A 5 -12.49 20.53 -11.52
C LEU A 5 -12.06 20.47 -10.05
N VAL A 6 -11.76 19.27 -9.58
CA VAL A 6 -11.15 19.01 -8.29
C VAL A 6 -9.74 18.48 -8.55
N TRP A 7 -8.76 19.28 -8.14
CA TRP A 7 -7.34 18.92 -8.20
C TRP A 7 -6.97 18.02 -7.02
N PHE A 8 -6.16 16.99 -7.27
CA PHE A 8 -5.78 16.01 -6.27
C PHE A 8 -4.38 15.42 -6.51
N GLN A 9 -3.80 14.82 -5.48
CA GLN A 9 -2.57 14.04 -5.56
C GLN A 9 -2.60 12.84 -4.62
N PHE A 10 -1.98 11.74 -5.02
CA PHE A 10 -1.78 10.58 -4.14
C PHE A 10 -0.45 10.70 -3.41
N VAL A 11 -0.48 10.48 -2.10
CA VAL A 11 0.69 10.44 -1.21
C VAL A 11 0.69 9.14 -0.42
N ASP A 12 1.84 8.75 0.12
CA ASP A 12 1.88 7.72 1.15
C ASP A 12 1.64 8.32 2.54
N ARG A 13 1.59 7.46 3.56
CA ARG A 13 1.38 7.86 4.97
C ARG A 13 2.43 8.84 5.51
N GLU A 14 3.63 8.86 4.94
CA GLU A 14 4.70 9.78 5.32
C GLU A 14 4.56 11.15 4.61
N GLY A 15 3.52 11.32 3.79
CA GLY A 15 3.30 12.50 2.96
C GLY A 15 4.16 12.51 1.71
N VAL A 16 4.84 11.41 1.37
CA VAL A 16 5.67 11.33 0.17
C VAL A 16 4.78 11.22 -1.05
N THR A 17 4.94 12.15 -1.99
CA THR A 17 4.19 12.17 -3.25
C THR A 17 4.40 10.89 -4.06
N MET A 18 3.30 10.18 -4.35
CA MET A 18 3.30 8.96 -5.15
C MET A 18 2.92 9.22 -6.61
N THR A 19 2.15 10.28 -6.86
CA THR A 19 1.68 10.66 -8.19
C THR A 19 1.81 12.17 -8.39
N ARG A 20 1.93 12.61 -9.65
CA ARG A 20 1.82 14.03 -9.95
C ARG A 20 0.40 14.51 -9.69
N VAL A 21 0.26 15.78 -9.30
CA VAL A 21 -1.05 16.43 -9.17
C VAL A 21 -1.83 16.26 -10.49
N ASP A 22 -3.07 15.82 -10.36
CA ASP A 22 -4.02 15.62 -11.46
C ASP A 22 -5.39 16.21 -11.06
N TYR A 23 -6.40 16.08 -11.92
CA TYR A 23 -7.75 16.58 -11.66
C TYR A 23 -8.84 15.64 -12.16
N VAL A 24 -9.99 15.70 -11.51
CA VAL A 24 -11.25 15.05 -11.95
C VAL A 24 -12.36 16.09 -12.00
N LEU A 25 -13.47 15.75 -12.67
CA LEU A 25 -14.69 16.54 -12.56
C LEU A 25 -15.21 16.45 -11.13
N GLU A 26 -15.72 17.55 -10.59
CA GLU A 26 -16.30 17.57 -9.25
C GLU A 26 -17.42 16.54 -9.11
N THR A 27 -17.35 15.77 -8.04
CA THR A 27 -18.39 14.83 -7.60
C THR A 27 -19.11 15.37 -6.37
N ASN A 28 -20.25 14.76 -6.04
CA ASN A 28 -21.08 15.23 -4.93
C ASN A 28 -20.43 15.05 -3.56
N VAL A 29 -19.77 13.90 -3.35
CA VAL A 29 -19.16 13.51 -2.06
C VAL A 29 -17.79 12.89 -2.26
N VAL A 30 -17.00 12.86 -1.18
CA VAL A 30 -15.64 12.28 -1.11
C VAL A 30 -15.59 10.84 -1.60
N ALA A 31 -16.56 9.99 -1.26
CA ALA A 31 -16.59 8.59 -1.70
C ALA A 31 -16.54 8.45 -3.23
N PHE A 32 -17.40 9.17 -3.95
CA PHE A 32 -17.41 9.17 -5.42
C PHE A 32 -16.15 9.80 -6.00
N PHE A 33 -15.60 10.81 -5.34
CA PHE A 33 -14.33 11.39 -5.77
C PHE A 33 -13.20 10.37 -5.69
N LEU A 34 -13.10 9.63 -4.58
CA LEU A 34 -12.09 8.57 -4.42
C LEU A 34 -12.26 7.49 -5.49
N ASP A 35 -13.49 7.07 -5.81
CA ASP A 35 -13.74 6.12 -6.89
C ASP A 35 -13.17 6.60 -8.24
N VAL A 36 -13.46 7.85 -8.61
CA VAL A 36 -13.04 8.43 -9.89
C VAL A 36 -11.52 8.69 -9.90
N ALA A 37 -10.97 9.27 -8.82
CA ALA A 37 -9.55 9.54 -8.67
C ALA A 37 -8.73 8.25 -8.69
N TYR A 38 -9.15 7.23 -7.94
CA TYR A 38 -8.53 5.91 -7.95
C TYR A 38 -8.59 5.26 -9.32
N SER A 39 -9.76 5.26 -9.99
CA SER A 39 -9.89 4.68 -11.34
C SER A 39 -8.95 5.35 -12.34
N LYS A 40 -8.83 6.69 -12.24
CA LYS A 40 -7.92 7.47 -13.08
C LYS A 40 -6.45 7.10 -12.82
N VAL A 41 -6.04 7.03 -11.56
CA VAL A 41 -4.65 6.70 -11.19
C VAL A 41 -4.33 5.23 -11.49
N LYS A 42 -5.24 4.29 -11.23
CA LYS A 42 -5.07 2.86 -11.54
C LYS A 42 -4.78 2.61 -13.02
N ALA A 43 -5.39 3.38 -13.91
CA ALA A 43 -5.12 3.31 -15.34
C ALA A 43 -3.69 3.77 -15.71
N GLN A 44 -3.08 4.61 -14.88
CA GLN A 44 -1.73 5.16 -15.09
C GLN A 44 -0.66 4.42 -14.29
N CYS A 45 -1.04 3.79 -13.17
CA CYS A 45 -0.16 3.24 -12.16
C CYS A 45 -0.48 1.76 -11.90
N CYS A 46 0.44 0.87 -12.24
CA CYS A 46 0.29 -0.58 -12.05
C CYS A 46 0.41 -1.04 -10.59
N TRP A 47 0.86 -0.17 -9.67
CA TRP A 47 1.22 -0.55 -8.30
C TRP A 47 0.03 -0.63 -7.33
N ILE A 48 -1.19 -0.19 -7.66
CA ILE A 48 -2.35 -0.11 -6.72
C ILE A 48 -3.42 -1.23 -6.84
N PRO A 49 -3.15 -2.46 -7.32
CA PRO A 49 -4.22 -3.35 -7.77
C PRO A 49 -5.10 -3.91 -6.63
N GLU A 50 -4.62 -3.93 -5.39
CA GLU A 50 -5.29 -4.58 -4.25
C GLU A 50 -6.17 -3.66 -3.40
N LEU A 51 -6.06 -2.34 -3.57
CA LEU A 51 -6.88 -1.40 -2.80
C LEU A 51 -8.22 -1.17 -3.49
N ILE A 52 -9.25 -0.97 -2.68
CA ILE A 52 -10.49 -0.34 -3.13
C ILE A 52 -10.50 1.14 -2.73
N PRO A 53 -11.28 1.99 -3.41
CA PRO A 53 -11.36 3.41 -3.08
C PRO A 53 -11.71 3.70 -1.62
N ALA A 54 -12.48 2.81 -0.97
CA ALA A 54 -12.83 2.91 0.45
C ALA A 54 -11.63 2.67 1.41
N ASP A 55 -10.54 2.08 0.95
CA ASP A 55 -9.31 1.93 1.74
C ASP A 55 -8.45 3.20 1.73
N LEU A 56 -8.78 4.18 0.86
CA LEU A 56 -8.06 5.44 0.73
C LEU A 56 -8.62 6.47 1.71
N ARG A 57 -7.79 7.43 2.10
CA ARG A 57 -8.21 8.59 2.90
C ARG A 57 -8.00 9.87 2.11
N ALA A 58 -9.05 10.67 1.98
CA ALA A 58 -8.95 12.00 1.38
C ALA A 58 -8.77 13.05 2.48
N PHE A 59 -7.91 14.04 2.22
CA PHE A 59 -7.65 15.17 3.09
C PHE A 59 -7.82 16.46 2.29
N ALA A 60 -8.32 17.51 2.92
CA ALA A 60 -8.53 18.80 2.25
C ALA A 60 -7.25 19.36 1.60
N ASN A 61 -6.09 19.12 2.22
CA ASN A 61 -4.76 19.59 1.81
C ASN A 61 -3.66 18.85 2.60
N GLU A 62 -2.39 19.23 2.37
CA GLU A 62 -1.21 18.66 3.03
C GLU A 62 -1.20 18.89 4.55
N ASP A 63 -1.69 20.03 5.04
CA ASP A 63 -1.78 20.32 6.48
C ASP A 63 -2.76 19.37 7.18
N ALA A 64 -3.92 19.12 6.56
CA ALA A 64 -4.92 18.17 7.06
C ALA A 64 -4.38 16.74 7.04
N CYS A 65 -3.62 16.36 6.00
CA CYS A 65 -2.91 15.08 5.91
C CYS A 65 -1.89 14.91 7.05
N THR A 66 -1.10 15.95 7.32
CA THR A 66 -0.09 15.94 8.40
C THR A 66 -0.73 15.79 9.78
N ARG A 67 -1.89 16.42 9.98
CA ARG A 67 -2.68 16.30 11.21
C ARG A 67 -3.50 15.02 11.28
N GLN A 68 -3.48 14.19 10.23
CA GLN A 68 -4.27 12.98 10.10
C GLN A 68 -5.78 13.24 10.35
N GLN A 69 -6.30 14.30 9.70
CA GLN A 69 -7.70 14.71 9.74
C GLN A 69 -8.39 14.43 8.39
N PRO A 70 -8.76 13.16 8.12
CA PRO A 70 -9.41 12.81 6.86
C PRO A 70 -10.81 13.44 6.77
N LEU A 71 -11.22 13.73 5.53
CA LEU A 71 -12.59 14.13 5.22
C LEU A 71 -13.54 12.95 5.38
N ASP A 72 -14.77 13.24 5.77
CA ASP A 72 -15.81 12.21 5.82
C ASP A 72 -16.20 11.77 4.41
N MET A 73 -16.49 10.48 4.22
CA MET A 73 -16.84 9.91 2.91
C MET A 73 -18.09 10.56 2.28
N GLU A 74 -19.01 11.04 3.11
CA GLU A 74 -20.24 11.74 2.71
C GLU A 74 -20.07 13.27 2.64
N GLU A 75 -18.87 13.79 2.94
CA GLU A 75 -18.60 15.22 2.90
C GLU A 75 -18.58 15.74 1.47
N GLY A 76 -19.13 16.94 1.26
CA GLY A 76 -19.14 17.60 -0.04
C GLY A 76 -17.78 18.19 -0.41
N LEU A 77 -17.41 18.12 -1.69
CA LEU A 77 -16.13 18.65 -2.21
C LEU A 77 -16.18 20.12 -2.65
N GLY A 78 -17.30 20.80 -2.37
CA GLY A 78 -17.60 22.18 -2.78
C GLY A 78 -16.49 23.21 -2.50
N CYS A 79 -15.64 22.96 -1.50
CA CYS A 79 -14.61 23.89 -1.05
C CYS A 79 -13.17 23.38 -1.23
N TYR A 80 -12.96 22.16 -1.75
CA TYR A 80 -11.65 21.50 -1.79
C TYR A 80 -11.08 21.36 -3.21
N GLY A 81 -9.75 21.20 -3.33
CA GLY A 81 -9.13 20.92 -4.62
C GLY A 81 -9.31 22.04 -5.66
N ILE A 82 -9.32 23.31 -5.23
CA ILE A 82 -9.59 24.46 -6.11
C ILE A 82 -8.47 24.67 -7.14
N GLY A 83 -7.24 24.31 -6.79
CA GLY A 83 -6.08 24.40 -7.67
C GLY A 83 -4.97 23.47 -7.22
N THR A 84 -3.86 23.48 -7.94
CA THR A 84 -2.69 22.64 -7.64
C THR A 84 -2.07 22.92 -6.26
N ALA A 85 -2.13 24.17 -5.78
CA ALA A 85 -1.63 24.56 -4.47
C ALA A 85 -2.57 24.19 -3.30
N SER A 86 -3.81 23.81 -3.59
CA SER A 86 -4.83 23.41 -2.62
C SER A 86 -5.49 22.09 -3.02
N SER A 87 -4.70 21.22 -3.65
CA SER A 87 -5.16 19.93 -4.13
C SER A 87 -5.58 19.05 -2.95
N VAL A 88 -6.65 18.29 -3.14
CA VAL A 88 -7.03 17.22 -2.21
C VAL A 88 -5.91 16.20 -2.15
N VAL A 89 -5.49 15.85 -0.94
CA VAL A 89 -4.45 14.84 -0.73
C VAL A 89 -5.14 13.50 -0.51
N VAL A 90 -4.79 12.49 -1.30
CA VAL A 90 -5.30 11.13 -1.16
C VAL A 90 -4.18 10.26 -0.60
N GLU A 91 -4.28 9.88 0.66
CA GLU A 91 -3.34 8.97 1.30
C GLU A 91 -3.64 7.53 0.88
N VAL A 92 -2.57 6.84 0.48
CA VAL A 92 -2.60 5.42 0.18
C VAL A 92 -2.04 4.65 1.37
N PRO A 93 -2.80 3.68 1.93
CA PRO A 93 -2.29 2.84 3.00
C PRO A 93 -1.12 1.99 2.47
N LYS A 94 -0.10 1.84 3.31
CA LYS A 94 1.20 1.29 2.93
C LYS A 94 1.70 0.36 4.02
N ILE A 95 2.09 -0.85 3.62
CA ILE A 95 2.77 -1.81 4.50
C ILE A 95 4.19 -1.99 4.00
N TRP A 96 5.16 -1.78 4.88
CA TRP A 96 6.56 -2.01 4.59
C TRP A 96 6.90 -3.49 4.73
N ILE A 97 7.63 -4.03 3.75
CA ILE A 97 8.09 -5.41 3.69
C ILE A 97 9.60 -5.45 3.45
N GLN A 98 10.26 -6.48 3.96
CA GLN A 98 11.67 -6.78 3.71
C GLN A 98 11.82 -8.28 3.53
N PHE A 99 12.47 -8.71 2.45
CA PHE A 99 12.86 -10.11 2.31
C PHE A 99 14.03 -10.41 3.24
N VAL A 100 13.96 -11.53 3.94
CA VAL A 100 15.03 -12.00 4.81
C VAL A 100 15.36 -13.46 4.53
N THR A 101 16.59 -13.83 4.83
CA THR A 101 17.02 -15.21 4.82
C THR A 101 16.42 -15.95 6.02
N THR A 102 16.02 -17.21 5.82
CA THR A 102 15.37 -18.05 6.83
C THR A 102 16.27 -18.39 8.02
N ASP A 103 17.59 -18.37 7.82
CA ASP A 103 18.61 -18.84 8.74
C ASP A 103 19.12 -17.75 9.71
N SER A 104 19.23 -16.51 9.24
CA SER A 104 19.83 -15.42 10.01
C SER A 104 18.91 -14.23 10.25
N ALA A 105 17.68 -14.24 9.69
CA ALA A 105 16.76 -13.09 9.71
C ALA A 105 17.40 -11.79 9.19
N THR A 106 18.50 -11.91 8.44
CA THR A 106 19.18 -10.79 7.81
C THR A 106 18.50 -10.46 6.49
N ALA A 107 18.56 -9.19 6.09
CA ALA A 107 18.07 -8.76 4.78
C ALA A 107 18.64 -9.68 3.68
N PHE A 108 17.75 -10.22 2.85
CA PHE A 108 18.12 -11.08 1.75
C PHE A 108 18.98 -10.28 0.76
N GLU A 109 20.12 -10.83 0.36
CA GLU A 109 21.08 -10.11 -0.47
C GLU A 109 20.45 -9.59 -1.76
N GLY A 110 20.73 -8.32 -2.10
CA GLY A 110 20.15 -7.65 -3.26
C GLY A 110 18.70 -7.17 -3.07
N THR A 111 18.08 -7.39 -1.91
CA THR A 111 16.75 -6.85 -1.59
C THR A 111 16.85 -5.70 -0.60
N ARG A 112 15.92 -4.75 -0.72
CA ARG A 112 15.76 -3.61 0.18
C ARG A 112 14.33 -3.58 0.69
N ALA A 113 14.11 -2.83 1.75
CA ALA A 113 12.77 -2.60 2.27
C ALA A 113 11.95 -1.98 1.13
N ALA A 114 10.83 -2.59 0.87
CA ALA A 114 9.87 -2.17 -0.14
C ALA A 114 8.52 -2.01 0.54
N TRP A 115 7.55 -1.47 -0.18
CA TRP A 115 6.24 -1.28 0.36
C TRP A 115 5.19 -1.84 -0.58
N LEU A 116 4.06 -2.23 0.00
CA LEU A 116 2.89 -2.69 -0.73
C LEU A 116 1.69 -1.84 -0.31
N PRO A 117 0.85 -1.42 -1.28
CA PRO A 117 -0.36 -0.68 -0.97
C PRO A 117 -1.42 -1.65 -0.48
N LEU A 118 -1.46 -1.83 0.83
CA LEU A 118 -2.36 -2.72 1.53
C LEU A 118 -2.92 -1.99 2.74
N ARG A 119 -4.20 -2.23 3.02
CA ARG A 119 -4.85 -1.73 4.23
C ARG A 119 -4.18 -2.29 5.49
N GLU A 120 -4.23 -1.54 6.58
CA GLU A 120 -3.64 -1.94 7.86
C GLU A 120 -4.28 -3.23 8.40
N GLU A 121 -5.55 -3.48 8.11
CA GLU A 121 -6.29 -4.67 8.55
C GLU A 121 -6.23 -5.81 7.52
N CYS A 122 -5.24 -5.80 6.62
CA CYS A 122 -5.09 -6.89 5.66
C CYS A 122 -4.71 -8.18 6.38
N THR A 123 -5.24 -9.30 5.88
CA THR A 123 -4.90 -10.61 6.41
C THR A 123 -3.51 -11.02 5.94
N VAL A 124 -2.86 -11.91 6.71
CA VAL A 124 -1.56 -12.48 6.33
C VAL A 124 -1.62 -13.12 4.94
N GLU A 125 -2.73 -13.78 4.58
CA GLU A 125 -2.89 -14.37 3.25
C GLU A 125 -3.00 -13.33 2.14
N GLN A 126 -3.70 -12.22 2.37
CA GLN A 126 -3.72 -11.10 1.41
C GLN A 126 -2.32 -10.52 1.21
N LEU A 127 -1.54 -10.36 2.29
CA LEU A 127 -0.15 -9.91 2.21
C LEU A 127 0.72 -10.89 1.41
N LYS A 128 0.61 -12.21 1.64
CA LYS A 128 1.35 -13.22 0.85
C LYS A 128 1.00 -13.15 -0.64
N HIS A 129 -0.29 -13.02 -0.97
CA HIS A 129 -0.76 -12.89 -2.34
C HIS A 129 -0.23 -11.62 -3.02
N ALA A 130 -0.24 -10.50 -2.31
CA ALA A 130 0.28 -9.23 -2.80
C ALA A 130 1.79 -9.31 -3.07
N VAL A 131 2.57 -9.84 -2.12
CA VAL A 131 4.02 -10.07 -2.28
C VAL A 131 4.30 -11.00 -3.47
N LYS A 132 3.58 -12.12 -3.56
CA LYS A 132 3.76 -13.08 -4.65
C LYS A 132 3.54 -12.43 -6.00
N ARG A 133 2.50 -11.61 -6.15
CA ARG A 133 2.16 -10.93 -7.39
C ARG A 133 3.24 -9.91 -7.77
N GLU A 134 3.61 -9.03 -6.83
CA GLU A 134 4.56 -7.95 -7.08
C GLU A 134 5.95 -8.48 -7.49
N TYR A 135 6.38 -9.58 -6.86
CA TYR A 135 7.71 -10.16 -7.09
C TYR A 135 7.67 -11.46 -7.90
N GLN A 136 6.56 -11.76 -8.59
CA GLN A 136 6.34 -13.02 -9.31
C GLN A 136 7.46 -13.32 -10.30
N ASP A 137 7.91 -12.29 -11.01
CA ASP A 137 8.93 -12.40 -12.06
C ASP A 137 10.36 -12.25 -11.53
N SER A 138 10.52 -11.99 -10.24
CA SER A 138 11.81 -11.76 -9.57
C SER A 138 12.03 -12.75 -8.43
N TYR A 139 11.99 -12.28 -7.18
CA TYR A 139 12.31 -13.08 -5.98
C TYR A 139 11.28 -14.16 -5.68
N MET A 140 10.10 -14.13 -6.30
CA MET A 140 9.05 -15.13 -6.09
C MET A 140 8.87 -16.07 -7.27
N LYS A 141 9.78 -16.07 -8.24
CA LYS A 141 9.71 -17.01 -9.36
C LYS A 141 9.83 -18.45 -8.86
N GLY A 142 8.81 -19.25 -9.13
CA GLY A 142 8.75 -20.67 -8.74
C GLY A 142 8.37 -20.96 -7.28
N ILE A 143 8.18 -19.95 -6.44
CA ILE A 143 7.81 -20.13 -5.02
C ILE A 143 6.29 -20.13 -4.86
N LEU A 144 5.73 -21.10 -4.13
CA LEU A 144 4.29 -21.11 -3.85
C LEU A 144 3.94 -20.12 -2.74
N VAL A 145 2.75 -19.52 -2.80
CA VAL A 145 2.26 -18.60 -1.74
C VAL A 145 2.28 -19.29 -0.37
N SER A 146 1.94 -20.58 -0.32
CA SER A 146 1.95 -21.40 0.89
C SER A 146 3.34 -21.61 1.50
N GLU A 147 4.41 -21.42 0.71
CA GLU A 147 5.80 -21.55 1.16
C GLU A 147 6.35 -20.25 1.77
N LEU A 148 5.61 -19.13 1.65
CA LEU A 148 6.01 -17.85 2.21
C LEU A 148 5.73 -17.79 3.71
N GLY A 149 6.81 -17.66 4.49
CA GLY A 149 6.75 -17.29 5.89
C GLY A 149 6.60 -15.78 6.04
N ILE A 150 5.63 -15.35 6.85
CA ILE A 150 5.37 -13.94 7.18
C ILE A 150 5.58 -13.73 8.68
N TYR A 151 6.45 -12.80 9.05
CA TYR A 151 6.81 -12.51 10.44
C TYR A 151 6.63 -11.02 10.75
N LYS A 152 5.88 -10.74 11.82
CA LYS A 152 5.68 -9.38 12.34
C LYS A 152 6.82 -9.04 13.29
N ASP A 153 7.61 -8.03 12.95
CA ASP A 153 8.78 -7.54 13.69
C ASP A 153 9.92 -8.56 13.92
N SER A 154 11.17 -8.09 13.86
CA SER A 154 12.38 -8.93 13.94
C SER A 154 12.62 -9.62 15.29
N THR A 155 11.77 -9.35 16.30
CA THR A 155 12.01 -9.73 17.71
C THR A 155 11.37 -11.04 18.16
N LYS A 156 10.66 -11.77 17.28
CA LYS A 156 10.13 -13.11 17.62
C LYS A 156 10.40 -14.15 16.52
N MET A 157 11.66 -14.58 16.41
CA MET A 157 11.90 -15.99 16.06
C MET A 157 11.64 -16.85 17.32
N PRO A 158 10.81 -17.90 17.26
CA PRO A 158 10.90 -18.97 18.25
C PRO A 158 12.30 -19.61 18.16
N PRO A 159 12.94 -19.99 19.28
CA PRO A 159 14.14 -20.83 19.23
C PRO A 159 13.78 -22.15 18.56
N LEU A 160 14.68 -22.62 17.69
CA LEU A 160 14.62 -23.93 17.05
C LEU A 160 14.42 -25.06 18.09
N ALA A 161 13.20 -25.60 18.17
CA ALA A 161 12.86 -26.95 18.62
C ALA A 161 11.37 -27.17 18.24
N GLU A 162 10.93 -28.22 17.58
CA GLU A 162 11.37 -29.61 17.59
C GLU A 162 11.18 -30.26 16.21
N LYS A 163 12.17 -31.06 15.82
CA LYS A 163 12.08 -32.24 14.92
C LYS A 163 11.00 -32.19 13.83
N GLN A 164 11.31 -31.58 12.69
CA GLN A 164 10.74 -32.02 11.43
C GLN A 164 11.86 -32.23 10.41
N ASN A 165 11.91 -33.46 9.89
CA ASN A 165 12.94 -34.04 9.04
C ASN A 165 13.48 -33.06 7.99
N TRP A 166 14.76 -32.68 8.10
CA TRP A 166 15.39 -31.61 7.33
C TRP A 166 16.00 -32.07 5.99
N ASP A 167 15.85 -33.34 5.60
CA ASP A 167 16.39 -33.84 4.32
C ASP A 167 15.56 -33.46 3.08
N GLN A 168 14.47 -32.68 3.21
CA GLN A 168 13.59 -32.34 2.09
C GLN A 168 13.33 -30.85 1.84
N VAL A 169 13.90 -29.92 2.60
CA VAL A 169 13.48 -28.51 2.52
C VAL A 169 14.62 -27.61 2.03
N VAL A 170 14.87 -27.67 0.73
CA VAL A 170 15.97 -26.95 0.04
C VAL A 170 15.59 -25.52 -0.39
N ASN A 171 14.33 -25.07 -0.20
CA ASN A 171 13.90 -23.75 -0.69
C ASN A 171 12.81 -23.11 0.19
N LYS A 172 13.16 -22.32 1.21
CA LYS A 172 12.19 -21.43 1.89
C LYS A 172 12.76 -20.01 1.93
N ARG A 173 12.01 -19.03 1.40
CA ARG A 173 12.30 -17.58 1.48
C ARG A 173 11.30 -16.92 2.43
N THR A 174 11.76 -16.00 3.27
CA THR A 174 10.96 -15.39 4.33
C THR A 174 10.76 -13.90 4.09
N VAL A 175 9.59 -13.38 4.46
CA VAL A 175 9.23 -11.95 4.36
C VAL A 175 8.95 -11.40 5.75
N GLN A 176 9.66 -10.33 6.13
CA GLN A 176 9.38 -9.50 7.30
C GLN A 176 8.54 -8.30 6.91
N PHE A 177 7.74 -7.78 7.83
CA PHE A 177 6.94 -6.58 7.62
C PHE A 177 6.75 -5.78 8.92
N TRP A 178 6.55 -4.48 8.76
CA TRP A 178 6.31 -3.51 9.83
C TRP A 178 5.19 -2.54 9.44
N TRP A 179 4.47 -2.04 10.45
CA TRP A 179 3.34 -1.11 10.33
C TRP A 179 3.78 0.34 10.38
#